data_AF-A0A933JAD8-F1
#
_entry.id   AF-A0A933JAD8-F1
#
_cell.length_a   1.000
_cell.length_b   1.000
_cell.length_c   1.000
_cell.angle_alpha   90.00
_cell.angle_beta   90.00
_cell.angle_gamma   90.00
#
_symmetry.space_group_name_H-M   'P 1'
#
loop_
_entity.id
_entity.type
_entity.pdbx_description
1 polymer ?
#
loop_
_entity_poly.entity_id
_entity_poly.type
_entity_poly.pdbx_seq_one_letter_code
_entity_poly.pdbx_strand_id
1 'polypeptide(L)'
;MAYGLRLKAAVKHMINIIVITHGEFGAYLIEAAEGIVGVQHEGLKNISISQRMSLEKIKSGIESAVSEMRSPDGIVFMIDMPGGTPMNVVLPLVKDLPDTAVVCGVNINMLTGNSKLIS
;
A
#
# COMPACT_ATOMS: atom_id res chain seq x y z
N MET A 1 -20.89 -40.38 -8.93
CA MET A 1 -20.90 -38.96 -9.37
C MET A 1 -20.83 -38.08 -8.14
N ALA A 2 -19.63 -37.66 -7.74
CA ALA A 2 -19.45 -36.71 -6.64
C ALA A 2 -19.54 -35.29 -7.22
N TYR A 3 -20.56 -34.54 -6.81
CA TYR A 3 -20.70 -33.14 -7.17
C TYR A 3 -19.56 -32.34 -6.53
N GLY A 4 -18.65 -31.84 -7.36
CA GLY A 4 -17.57 -30.96 -6.94
C GLY A 4 -18.14 -29.65 -6.41
N LEU A 5 -18.14 -29.50 -5.08
CA LEU A 5 -18.25 -28.22 -4.41
C LEU A 5 -17.00 -27.41 -4.76
N ARG A 6 -17.09 -26.65 -5.85
CA ARG A 6 -16.17 -25.59 -6.19
C ARG A 6 -16.35 -24.52 -5.11
N LEU A 7 -15.51 -24.57 -4.06
CA LEU A 7 -15.36 -23.49 -3.11
C LEU A 7 -15.12 -22.21 -3.93
N LYS A 8 -16.14 -21.35 -4.02
CA LYS A 8 -15.92 -19.97 -4.42
C LYS A 8 -14.99 -19.43 -3.34
N ALA A 9 -13.77 -19.08 -3.72
CA ALA A 9 -12.88 -18.33 -2.84
C ALA A 9 -13.73 -17.20 -2.21
N ALA A 10 -13.79 -17.16 -0.88
CA ALA A 10 -14.48 -16.09 -0.20
C ALA A 10 -13.91 -14.77 -0.74
N VAL A 11 -14.77 -13.90 -1.28
CA VAL A 11 -14.34 -12.56 -1.65
C VAL A 11 -13.94 -11.90 -0.34
N LYS A 12 -12.64 -11.81 -0.12
CA LYS A 12 -12.05 -11.22 1.06
C LYS A 12 -12.11 -9.72 0.86
N HIS A 13 -12.92 -9.04 1.67
CA HIS A 13 -12.99 -7.59 1.63
C HIS A 13 -11.67 -7.04 2.16
N MET A 14 -10.82 -6.50 1.28
CA MET A 14 -9.43 -6.17 1.61
C MET A 14 -9.05 -4.83 0.99
N ILE A 15 -8.78 -3.84 1.86
CA ILE A 15 -8.27 -2.55 1.43
C ILE A 15 -6.76 -2.70 1.27
N ASN A 16 -6.27 -2.46 0.06
CA ASN A 16 -4.84 -2.57 -0.22
C ASN A 16 -4.10 -1.32 0.25
N ILE A 17 -2.86 -1.50 0.70
CA ILE A 17 -2.01 -0.44 1.23
C ILE A 17 -0.74 -0.33 0.40
N ILE A 18 -0.42 0.89 -0.04
CA ILE A 18 0.88 1.23 -0.62
C ILE A 18 1.58 2.22 0.32
N VAL A 19 2.68 1.80 0.91
CA VAL A 19 3.56 2.65 1.73
C VAL A 19 4.60 3.30 0.82
N ILE A 20 4.65 4.63 0.80
CA ILE A 20 5.53 5.41 -0.08
C ILE A 20 6.30 6.43 0.76
N THR A 21 7.60 6.23 0.94
CA THR A 21 8.41 7.02 1.88
C THR A 21 9.77 7.39 1.28
N HIS A 22 10.46 8.34 1.88
CA HIS A 22 11.88 8.57 1.57
C HIS A 22 12.77 7.44 2.09
N GLY A 23 13.73 7.03 1.27
CA GLY A 23 14.64 5.93 1.58
C GLY A 23 13.88 4.66 1.98
N GLU A 24 14.48 3.86 2.85
CA GLU A 24 13.93 2.58 3.30
C GLU A 24 13.03 2.69 4.54
N PHE A 25 12.56 3.90 4.88
CA PHE A 25 11.74 4.11 6.08
C PHE A 25 10.50 3.21 6.10
N GLY A 26 9.74 3.18 5.00
CA GLY A 26 8.56 2.33 4.83
C GLY A 26 8.89 0.84 4.91
N ALA A 27 9.99 0.40 4.30
CA ALA A 27 10.42 -1.00 4.34
C ALA A 27 10.70 -1.46 5.77
N TYR A 28 11.49 -0.70 6.53
CA TYR A 28 11.80 -1.04 7.93
C TYR A 28 10.58 -0.90 8.85
N LEU A 29 9.66 0.01 8.54
CA LEU A 29 8.42 0.14 9.30
C LEU A 29 7.51 -1.08 9.09
N ILE A 30 7.43 -1.58 7.85
CA ILE A 30 6.70 -2.81 7.52
C ILE A 30 7.38 -4.01 8.21
N GLU A 31 8.69 -4.16 8.10
CA GLU A 31 9.44 -5.25 8.76
C GLU A 31 9.17 -5.27 10.27
N ALA A 32 9.22 -4.10 10.92
CA ALA A 32 8.91 -3.99 12.34
C ALA A 32 7.45 -4.36 12.66
N ALA A 33 6.49 -3.96 11.81
CA ALA A 33 5.09 -4.31 11.99
C ALA A 33 4.85 -5.81 11.80
N GLU A 34 5.46 -6.43 10.79
CA GLU A 34 5.38 -7.87 10.54
C GLU A 34 5.97 -8.69 11.68
N GLY A 35 7.01 -8.18 12.35
CA GLY A 35 7.54 -8.77 13.59
C GLY A 35 6.54 -8.79 14.74
N ILE A 36 5.50 -7.95 14.71
CA ILE A 36 4.46 -7.85 15.76
C ILE A 36 3.19 -8.62 15.37
N VAL A 37 2.68 -8.43 14.15
CA VAL A 37 1.38 -8.96 13.71
C VAL A 37 1.48 -10.16 12.75
N GLY A 38 2.69 -10.56 12.39
CA GLY A 38 2.96 -11.58 11.38
C GLY A 38 3.13 -11.00 9.97
N VAL A 39 3.74 -11.80 9.10
CA VAL A 39 4.03 -11.44 7.70
C VAL A 39 2.74 -11.19 6.93
N GLN A 40 2.74 -10.12 6.13
CA GLN A 40 1.61 -9.70 5.30
C GLN A 40 1.87 -10.13 3.86
N HIS A 41 1.31 -11.26 3.46
CA HIS A 41 1.58 -11.87 2.15
C HIS A 41 0.88 -11.17 0.98
N GLU A 42 -0.20 -10.44 1.26
CA GLU A 42 -1.06 -9.81 0.25
C GLU A 42 -1.47 -8.41 0.73
N GLY A 43 -1.91 -7.56 -0.19
CA GLY A 43 -2.51 -6.27 0.16
C GLY A 43 -1.58 -5.21 0.74
N LEU A 44 -0.26 -5.46 0.81
CA LEU A 44 0.74 -4.48 1.23
C LEU A 44 1.88 -4.36 0.21
N LYS A 45 2.23 -3.14 -0.16
CA LYS A 45 3.37 -2.85 -1.06
C LYS A 45 4.18 -1.65 -0.56
N ASN A 46 5.50 -1.73 -0.66
CA ASN A 46 6.42 -0.64 -0.33
C ASN A 46 6.99 0.00 -1.61
N ILE A 47 7.13 1.33 -1.59
CA ILE A 47 7.86 2.11 -2.60
C ILE A 47 8.82 3.07 -1.89
N SER A 48 10.11 2.76 -1.97
CA SER A 48 11.19 3.60 -1.43
C SER A 48 11.58 4.67 -2.45
N ILE A 49 11.43 5.95 -2.08
CA ILE A 49 11.84 7.09 -2.90
C ILE A 49 13.25 7.52 -2.51
N SER A 50 14.19 7.37 -3.45
CA SER A 50 15.57 7.85 -3.31
C SER A 50 15.79 9.15 -4.07
N GLN A 51 16.65 10.04 -3.54
CA GLN A 51 17.09 11.26 -4.24
C GLN A 51 17.79 11.00 -5.57
N ARG A 52 18.22 9.76 -5.84
CA ARG A 52 18.85 9.36 -7.11
C ARG A 52 17.84 8.99 -8.21
N MET A 53 16.56 8.88 -7.87
CA MET A 53 15.52 8.51 -8.84
C MET A 53 15.04 9.74 -9.61
N SER A 54 14.83 9.58 -10.92
CA SER A 54 14.12 10.60 -11.69
C SER A 54 12.65 10.62 -11.32
N LEU A 55 12.01 11.76 -11.52
CA LEU A 55 10.59 11.91 -11.27
C LEU A 55 9.76 10.94 -12.14
N GLU A 56 10.15 10.67 -13.38
CA GLU A 56 9.43 9.71 -14.22
C GLU A 56 9.48 8.30 -13.62
N LYS A 57 10.63 7.87 -13.11
CA LYS A 57 10.77 6.54 -12.50
C LYS A 57 9.90 6.38 -11.25
N ILE A 58 9.80 7.44 -10.44
CA ILE A 58 8.93 7.44 -9.26
C ILE A 58 7.47 7.32 -9.71
N LYS A 59 7.04 8.14 -10.66
CA LYS A 59 5.67 8.12 -11.20
C LYS A 59 5.30 6.75 -11.78
N SER A 60 6.15 6.20 -12.66
CA SER A 60 5.90 4.89 -13.26
C SER A 60 5.85 3.77 -12.21
N GLY A 61 6.68 3.85 -11.17
CA GLY A 61 6.67 2.88 -10.08
C GLY A 61 5.36 2.92 -9.29
N ILE A 62 4.85 4.12 -9.02
CA ILE A 62 3.56 4.32 -8.35
C ILE A 62 2.43 3.83 -9.25
N GLU A 63 2.39 4.21 -10.52
CA GLU A 63 1.36 3.78 -11.48
C GLU A 63 1.29 2.25 -11.62
N SER A 64 2.45 1.58 -11.71
CA SER A 64 2.52 0.12 -11.71
C SER A 64 1.96 -0.47 -10.42
N ALA A 65 2.36 0.07 -9.27
CA ALA A 65 1.86 -0.37 -7.98
C ALA A 65 0.34 -0.18 -7.85
N VAL A 66 -0.21 0.94 -8.33
CA VAL A 66 -1.66 1.16 -8.36
C VAL A 66 -2.36 0.13 -9.23
N SER A 67 -1.81 -0.19 -10.42
CA SER A 67 -2.40 -1.20 -11.30
C SER A 67 -2.40 -2.59 -10.66
N GLU A 68 -1.33 -2.95 -9.94
CA GLU A 68 -1.19 -4.25 -9.29
C GLU A 68 -2.04 -4.37 -8.00
N MET A 69 -2.20 -3.26 -7.28
CA MET A 69 -2.81 -3.23 -5.95
C MET A 69 -4.27 -2.73 -5.98
N ARG A 70 -4.92 -2.64 -7.13
CA ARG A 70 -6.35 -2.30 -7.20
C ARG A 70 -7.19 -3.39 -6.51
N SER A 71 -8.06 -2.95 -5.61
CA SER A 71 -9.02 -3.79 -4.91
C SER A 71 -10.44 -3.23 -5.05
N PRO A 72 -11.49 -4.05 -5.10
CA PRO A 72 -12.89 -3.59 -5.03
C PRO A 72 -13.21 -2.77 -3.77
N ASP A 73 -12.46 -2.97 -2.68
CA ASP A 73 -12.68 -2.25 -1.42
C ASP A 73 -11.80 -0.99 -1.29
N GLY A 74 -11.01 -0.69 -2.32
CA GLY A 74 -10.20 0.52 -2.40
C GLY A 74 -8.73 0.35 -2.05
N ILE A 75 -8.02 1.47 -2.06
CA ILE A 75 -6.57 1.54 -1.83
C ILE A 75 -6.20 2.73 -0.95
N VAL A 76 -5.29 2.50 0.00
CA VAL A 76 -4.75 3.51 0.90
C VAL A 76 -3.28 3.73 0.59
N PHE A 77 -2.93 4.98 0.33
CA PHE A 77 -1.54 5.41 0.21
C PHE A 77 -1.08 5.98 1.54
N MET A 78 -0.04 5.39 2.12
CA MET A 78 0.56 5.86 3.37
C MET A 78 1.90 6.51 3.07
N ILE A 79 2.05 7.78 3.45
CA ILE A 79 3.28 8.54 3.22
C ILE A 79 3.91 9.02 4.53
N ASP A 80 5.20 9.30 4.47
CA ASP A 80 6.00 9.67 5.64
C ASP A 80 5.70 11.08 6.17
N MET A 81 5.72 12.09 5.31
CA MET A 81 5.61 13.48 5.72
C MET A 81 4.85 14.35 4.72
N PRO A 82 4.14 15.39 5.19
CA PRO A 82 3.55 16.38 4.31
C PRO A 82 4.62 17.20 3.60
N GLY A 83 4.34 17.61 2.36
CA GLY A 83 5.21 18.46 1.53
C GLY A 83 6.45 17.77 0.94
N GLY A 84 6.69 16.50 1.29
CA GLY A 84 7.78 15.70 0.72
C GLY A 84 7.54 15.25 -0.73
N THR A 85 8.58 14.69 -1.35
CA THR A 85 8.49 14.09 -2.70
C THR A 85 7.38 13.02 -2.78
N PRO A 86 7.21 12.09 -1.81
CA PRO A 86 6.08 11.17 -1.81
C PRO A 86 4.73 11.86 -1.97
N MET A 87 4.43 12.87 -1.15
CA MET A 87 3.14 13.59 -1.20
C MET A 87 2.91 14.27 -2.55
N ASN A 88 3.91 15.00 -3.04
CA ASN A 88 3.80 15.80 -4.25
C ASN A 88 3.65 14.95 -5.51
N VAL A 89 4.11 13.70 -5.49
CA VAL A 89 3.94 12.76 -6.61
C VAL A 89 2.66 11.95 -6.49
N VAL A 90 2.33 11.47 -5.29
CA VAL A 90 1.13 10.64 -5.09
C VAL A 90 -0.15 11.42 -5.35
N LEU A 91 -0.33 12.60 -4.73
CA LEU A 91 -1.61 13.31 -4.79
C LEU A 91 -2.09 13.57 -6.23
N PRO A 92 -1.28 14.11 -7.16
CA PRO A 92 -1.75 14.35 -8.53
C PRO A 92 -2.06 13.07 -9.31
N LEU A 93 -1.39 11.95 -9.00
CA LEU A 93 -1.59 10.67 -9.68
C LEU A 93 -2.87 9.97 -9.22
N VAL A 94 -3.27 10.17 -7.96
CA VAL A 94 -4.34 9.38 -7.34
C VAL A 94 -5.63 10.17 -7.10
N LYS A 95 -5.64 11.49 -7.34
CA LYS A 95 -6.78 12.38 -7.08
C LYS A 95 -8.09 11.95 -7.76
N ASP A 96 -8.01 11.31 -8.93
CA ASP A 96 -9.16 10.90 -9.73
C ASP A 96 -9.43 9.39 -9.61
N LEU A 97 -8.66 8.67 -8.77
CA LEU A 97 -8.91 7.26 -8.49
C LEU A 97 -10.11 7.14 -7.52
N PRO A 98 -11.14 6.35 -7.87
CA PRO A 98 -12.22 6.05 -6.93
C PRO A 98 -11.69 5.24 -5.74
N ASP A 99 -12.44 5.29 -4.64
CA ASP A 99 -12.21 4.45 -3.45
C ASP A 99 -10.76 4.49 -2.95
N THR A 100 -10.20 5.70 -2.91
CA THR A 100 -8.80 5.95 -2.59
C THR A 100 -8.67 6.93 -1.43
N ALA A 101 -7.74 6.66 -0.52
CA ALA A 101 -7.33 7.60 0.52
C ALA A 101 -5.82 7.79 0.58
N VAL A 102 -5.37 8.99 0.94
CA VAL A 102 -3.95 9.29 1.19
C VAL A 102 -3.80 9.75 2.63
N VAL A 103 -2.92 9.09 3.38
CA VAL A 103 -2.65 9.39 4.80
C VAL A 103 -1.17 9.72 4.96
N CYS A 104 -0.88 10.83 5.62
CA CYS A 104 0.48 11.27 5.92
C CYS A 104 0.86 10.93 7.37
N GLY A 105 2.17 10.82 7.64
CA GLY A 105 2.66 10.57 9.00
C GLY A 105 2.58 9.09 9.38
N VAL A 106 2.82 8.19 8.40
CA VAL A 106 2.78 6.75 8.64
C VAL A 106 3.63 6.37 9.84
N ASN A 107 3.06 5.55 10.72
CA ASN A 107 3.73 5.05 11.91
C ASN A 107 3.34 3.60 12.18
N ILE A 108 4.02 2.98 13.15
CA ILE A 108 3.85 1.55 13.44
C ILE A 108 2.45 1.20 13.94
N ASN A 109 1.78 2.11 14.66
CA ASN A 109 0.42 1.88 15.16
C ASN A 109 -0.58 1.80 14.00
N MET A 110 -0.36 2.59 12.94
CA MET A 110 -1.19 2.54 11.73
C MET A 110 -1.03 1.21 10.97
N LEU A 111 0.17 0.61 10.96
CA LEU A 111 0.38 -0.67 10.28
C LEU A 111 -0.12 -1.86 11.10
N THR A 112 0.07 -1.83 12.41
CA THR A 112 -0.32 -2.94 13.31
C THR A 112 -1.81 -2.94 13.65
N GLY A 113 -2.42 -1.76 13.83
CA GLY A 113 -3.85 -1.62 14.14
C GLY A 113 -4.78 -2.06 13.00
N ASN A 114 -4.26 -2.06 11.77
CA ASN A 114 -5.00 -2.40 10.55
C ASN A 114 -4.77 -3.83 10.08
N SER A 115 -4.18 -4.72 10.90
CA SER A 115 -3.89 -6.12 10.54
C SER A 115 -5.09 -6.85 9.91
N LYS A 116 -6.33 -6.56 10.34
CA LYS A 116 -7.55 -7.15 9.76
C LYS A 116 -7.94 -6.63 8.37
N LEU A 117 -7.37 -5.51 7.90
CA LEU A 117 -7.63 -4.94 6.58
C LEU A 117 -6.73 -5.53 5.49
N ILE A 118 -5.64 -6.19 5.89
CA ILE A 118 -4.61 -6.78 5.03
C ILE A 118 -4.49 -8.31 5.18
N SER A 119 -5.01 -8.88 6.28
CA SER A 119 -4.97 -10.32 6.60
C SER A 119 -6.13 -11.13 6.07
#